data_AF-A0A7C5TLQ5-F1
#
_entry.id   AF-A0A7C5TLQ5-F1
#
_cell.length_a   1.000
_cell.length_b   1.000
_cell.length_c   1.000
_cell.angle_alpha   90.00
_cell.angle_beta   90.00
_cell.angle_gamma   90.00
#
_symmetry.space_group_name_H-M   'P 1'
#
loop_
_entity.id
_entity.type
_entity.pdbx_description
1 polymer ?
#
loop_
_entity_poly.entity_id
_entity_poly.type
_entity_poly.pdbx_seq_one_letter_code
_entity_poly.pdbx_strand_id
1 'polypeptide(L)'
;PQNAFVLSWWDYGYWIQVNTNRSVIDENNTLNGTQIRLMAKMFLNNETFAVDVLERYFHLYPLGNPNYTAPVYIVAYDTAVLYFPNSSILGAEWFIGIPVNFPGMFYGYTTSDADIAKAMGAMTVIAGYNQTDYINVTLVRETVQPIINVLNSSLAAQLPPSTISSYEALLNQIQSASVTAWTPRAYNSLIVSMFVEGLQATGFPVVAPFTVPLPTQNEFALQGYKLPNVYLQYFKPVLIELYPLGQIPAVGGAATVYVVVVVYQFVEPWVVVTPQVVTLNPQR
;
A
#
# COMPACT_ATOMS: atom_id res chain seq x y z
N PRO A 1 -1.13 14.83 -20.44
CA PRO A 1 -0.65 15.62 -21.61
C PRO A 1 0.43 14.85 -22.40
N GLN A 2 0.66 15.13 -23.69
CA GLN A 2 1.58 14.34 -24.53
C GLN A 2 3.04 14.47 -24.10
N ASN A 3 3.46 15.65 -23.64
CA ASN A 3 4.82 15.93 -23.17
C ASN A 3 5.06 15.56 -21.69
N ALA A 4 4.15 14.82 -21.06
CA ALA A 4 4.27 14.50 -19.64
C ALA A 4 5.36 13.46 -19.36
N PHE A 5 6.04 13.63 -18.23
CA PHE A 5 6.92 12.63 -17.64
C PHE A 5 6.12 11.75 -16.69
N VAL A 6 6.28 10.43 -16.83
CA VAL A 6 5.68 9.44 -15.95
C VAL A 6 6.78 8.69 -15.21
N LEU A 7 6.71 8.75 -13.89
CA LEU A 7 7.61 8.09 -12.97
C LEU A 7 6.89 6.89 -12.38
N SER A 8 7.61 5.78 -12.27
CA SER A 8 7.13 4.54 -11.67
C SER A 8 8.33 3.76 -11.15
N TRP A 9 8.10 2.61 -10.51
CA TRP A 9 9.19 1.64 -10.37
C TRP A 9 9.63 1.13 -11.75
N TRP A 10 10.91 0.73 -11.86
CA TRP A 10 11.60 0.54 -13.15
C TRP A 10 11.03 -0.60 -14.00
N ASP A 11 10.40 -1.58 -13.37
CA ASP A 11 9.81 -2.76 -14.03
C ASP A 11 8.57 -2.43 -14.87
N TYR A 12 7.97 -1.25 -14.68
CA TYR A 12 6.82 -0.80 -15.47
C TYR A 12 7.19 0.13 -16.63
N GLY A 13 8.42 0.66 -16.67
CA GLY A 13 8.81 1.73 -17.59
C GLY A 13 8.53 1.41 -19.06
N TYR A 14 8.85 0.17 -19.47
CA TYR A 14 8.57 -0.31 -20.83
C TYR A 14 7.06 -0.34 -21.14
N TRP A 15 6.26 -0.91 -20.24
CA TRP A 15 4.82 -1.02 -20.43
C TRP A 15 4.14 0.34 -20.49
N ILE A 16 4.56 1.29 -19.65
CA ILE A 16 4.05 2.66 -19.68
C ILE A 16 4.40 3.32 -21.01
N GLN A 17 5.66 3.26 -21.44
CA GLN A 17 6.09 3.89 -22.67
C GLN A 17 5.35 3.34 -23.89
N VAL A 18 5.25 2.01 -24.02
CA VAL A 18 4.62 1.35 -25.18
C VAL A 18 3.12 1.64 -25.26
N ASN A 19 2.40 1.58 -24.13
CA ASN A 19 0.95 1.75 -24.13
C ASN A 19 0.52 3.23 -24.17
N THR A 20 1.33 4.14 -23.65
CA THR A 20 0.93 5.54 -23.48
C THR A 20 1.64 6.51 -24.42
N ASN A 21 2.75 6.10 -25.06
CA ASN A 21 3.65 6.98 -25.81
C ASN A 21 4.01 8.24 -25.00
N ARG A 22 4.48 8.03 -23.76
CA ARG A 22 4.93 9.07 -22.82
C ARG A 22 6.39 8.85 -22.44
N SER A 23 7.06 9.93 -22.04
CA SER A 23 8.42 9.86 -21.51
C SER A 23 8.40 9.22 -20.11
N VAL A 24 9.28 8.24 -19.91
CA VAL A 24 9.53 7.60 -18.61
C VAL A 24 10.96 7.87 -18.15
N ILE A 25 11.18 7.96 -16.85
CA ILE A 25 12.53 8.24 -16.29
C ILE A 25 13.34 6.96 -16.12
N ASP A 26 12.72 5.90 -15.60
CA ASP A 26 13.36 4.60 -15.42
C ASP A 26 12.83 3.60 -16.45
N GLU A 27 13.75 3.07 -17.26
CA GLU A 27 13.47 2.06 -18.28
C GLU A 27 13.87 0.65 -17.80
N ASN A 28 13.14 -0.35 -18.30
CA ASN A 28 13.19 -1.74 -17.81
C ASN A 28 14.51 -2.48 -18.12
N ASN A 29 15.45 -1.86 -18.83
CA ASN A 29 16.74 -2.47 -19.18
C ASN A 29 17.81 -2.30 -18.08
N THR A 30 17.51 -1.55 -17.02
CA THR A 30 18.37 -1.34 -15.84
C THR A 30 19.78 -0.79 -16.12
N LEU A 31 19.98 -0.11 -17.26
CA LEU A 31 21.31 0.33 -17.68
C LEU A 31 21.90 1.44 -16.80
N ASN A 32 21.07 2.21 -16.09
CA ASN A 32 21.52 3.27 -15.18
C ASN A 32 21.12 3.03 -13.73
N GLY A 33 21.97 2.28 -13.01
CA GLY A 33 21.75 1.98 -11.58
C GLY A 33 21.69 3.22 -10.67
N THR A 34 22.25 4.36 -11.08
CA THR A 34 22.17 5.62 -10.31
C THR A 34 20.75 6.17 -10.33
N GLN A 35 20.07 6.16 -11.47
CA GLN A 35 18.68 6.65 -11.58
C GLN A 35 17.72 5.75 -10.80
N ILE A 36 17.85 4.44 -10.93
CA ILE A 36 17.05 3.47 -10.16
C ILE A 36 17.26 3.65 -8.66
N ARG A 37 18.50 3.92 -8.22
CA ARG A 37 18.79 4.21 -6.81
C ARG A 37 18.14 5.51 -6.34
N LEU A 38 18.12 6.55 -7.16
CA LEU A 38 17.44 7.80 -6.83
C LEU A 38 15.92 7.59 -6.72
N MET A 39 15.34 6.83 -7.63
CA MET A 39 13.92 6.47 -7.61
C MET A 39 13.54 5.62 -6.39
N ALA A 40 14.37 4.62 -6.04
CA ALA A 40 14.20 3.86 -4.81
C ALA A 40 14.22 4.77 -3.56
N LYS A 41 15.19 5.69 -3.49
CA LYS A 41 15.26 6.65 -2.37
C LYS A 41 14.08 7.60 -2.35
N MET A 42 13.57 8.01 -3.51
CA MET A 42 12.39 8.87 -3.62
C MET A 42 11.17 8.22 -2.96
N PHE A 43 10.87 6.97 -3.30
CA PHE A 43 9.73 6.23 -2.73
C PHE A 43 9.88 5.94 -1.23
N LEU A 44 11.10 5.72 -0.75
CA LEU A 44 11.41 5.30 0.62
C LEU A 44 11.56 6.45 1.62
N ASN A 45 11.69 7.69 1.16
CA ASN A 45 11.78 8.87 2.02
C ASN A 45 10.51 9.73 1.89
N ASN A 46 10.44 10.84 2.64
CA ASN A 46 9.29 11.74 2.62
C ASN A 46 9.19 12.58 1.33
N GLU A 47 8.08 13.29 1.16
CA GLU A 47 7.86 14.09 -0.06
C GLU A 47 8.91 15.19 -0.28
N THR A 48 9.44 15.81 0.77
CA THR A 48 10.48 16.85 0.62
C THR A 48 11.77 16.30 0.03
N PHE A 49 12.15 15.08 0.41
CA PHE A 49 13.28 14.38 -0.23
C PHE A 49 12.98 14.09 -1.70
N ALA A 50 11.74 13.72 -2.02
CA ALA A 50 11.35 13.47 -3.41
C ALA A 50 11.41 14.73 -4.28
N VAL A 51 10.98 15.89 -3.76
CA VAL A 51 11.17 17.19 -4.42
C VAL A 51 12.65 17.44 -4.74
N ASP A 52 13.53 17.25 -3.76
CA ASP A 52 14.98 17.43 -3.95
C ASP A 52 15.54 16.56 -5.08
N VAL A 53 15.12 15.30 -5.13
CA VAL A 53 15.52 14.37 -6.17
C VAL A 53 15.06 14.83 -7.56
N LEU A 54 13.79 15.20 -7.70
CA LEU A 54 13.20 15.63 -8.97
C LEU A 54 13.87 16.90 -9.51
N GLU A 55 14.06 17.90 -8.67
CA GLU A 55 14.60 19.18 -9.13
C GLU A 55 16.11 19.14 -9.38
N ARG A 56 16.89 18.50 -8.51
CA ARG A 56 18.36 18.54 -8.58
C ARG A 56 18.97 17.54 -9.54
N TYR A 57 18.37 16.35 -9.66
CA TYR A 57 18.94 15.26 -10.43
C TYR A 57 18.21 15.01 -11.74
N PHE A 58 16.90 15.25 -11.77
CA PHE A 58 16.08 15.05 -12.98
C PHE A 58 15.71 16.37 -13.68
N HIS A 59 15.96 17.52 -13.07
CA HIS A 59 15.59 18.85 -13.58
C HIS A 59 14.11 18.95 -13.95
N LEU A 60 13.28 18.31 -13.13
CA LEU A 60 11.82 18.33 -13.22
C LEU A 60 11.27 19.20 -12.10
N TYR A 61 10.36 20.10 -12.45
CA TYR A 61 9.83 21.11 -11.54
C TYR A 61 8.33 20.95 -11.35
N PRO A 62 7.78 21.35 -10.19
CA PRO A 62 6.36 21.19 -9.90
C PRO A 62 5.49 22.12 -10.74
N LEU A 63 4.24 21.70 -11.03
CA LEU A 63 3.24 22.61 -11.60
C LEU A 63 3.06 23.83 -10.69
N GLY A 64 3.19 25.03 -11.26
CA GLY A 64 3.15 26.30 -10.53
C GLY A 64 4.53 26.93 -10.32
N ASN A 65 5.62 26.18 -10.56
CA ASN A 65 6.99 26.67 -10.50
C ASN A 65 7.36 27.45 -11.78
N PRO A 66 8.15 28.55 -11.71
CA PRO A 66 8.62 29.28 -12.90
C PRO A 66 9.44 28.45 -13.89
N ASN A 67 10.12 27.39 -13.42
CA ASN A 67 10.92 26.49 -14.25
C ASN A 67 10.10 25.29 -14.78
N TYR A 68 8.79 25.26 -14.57
CA TYR A 68 7.92 24.18 -15.02
C TYR A 68 7.88 24.08 -16.55
N THR A 69 8.39 22.97 -17.08
CA THR A 69 8.46 22.71 -18.53
C THR A 69 7.45 21.67 -19.00
N ALA A 70 7.10 20.72 -18.14
CA ALA A 70 6.21 19.60 -18.48
C ALA A 70 5.53 19.03 -17.23
N PRO A 71 4.32 18.45 -17.36
CA PRO A 71 3.68 17.72 -16.27
C PRO A 71 4.50 16.51 -15.84
N VAL A 72 4.56 16.28 -14.54
CA VAL A 72 5.29 15.18 -13.92
C VAL A 72 4.31 14.38 -13.07
N TYR A 73 4.17 13.10 -13.39
CA TYR A 73 3.27 12.19 -12.69
C TYR A 73 4.05 11.03 -12.08
N ILE A 74 3.65 10.59 -10.89
CA ILE A 74 4.09 9.33 -10.29
C ILE A 74 2.92 8.35 -10.35
N VAL A 75 3.17 7.16 -10.88
CA VAL A 75 2.24 6.03 -10.93
C VAL A 75 2.79 4.93 -10.05
N ALA A 76 1.95 4.44 -9.13
CA ALA A 76 2.22 3.26 -8.32
C ALA A 76 0.97 2.40 -8.24
N TYR A 77 1.14 1.10 -8.04
CA TYR A 77 0.02 0.22 -7.76
C TYR A 77 0.33 -0.78 -6.65
N ASP A 78 -0.73 -1.09 -5.90
CA ASP A 78 -0.72 -2.14 -4.91
C ASP A 78 -2.10 -2.78 -4.81
N THR A 79 -2.30 -3.62 -3.81
CA THR A 79 -3.57 -4.21 -3.46
C THR A 79 -4.14 -3.51 -2.24
N ALA A 80 -5.46 -3.54 -2.11
CA ALA A 80 -6.14 -3.11 -0.90
C ALA A 80 -7.43 -3.89 -0.71
N VAL A 81 -7.87 -3.99 0.55
CA VAL A 81 -9.13 -4.62 0.93
C VAL A 81 -10.07 -3.55 1.46
N LEU A 82 -11.23 -3.40 0.83
CA LEU A 82 -12.35 -2.62 1.40
C LEU A 82 -13.20 -3.56 2.24
N TYR A 83 -13.15 -3.38 3.55
CA TYR A 83 -13.92 -4.15 4.52
C TYR A 83 -15.26 -3.48 4.81
N PHE A 84 -16.32 -4.28 4.86
CA PHE A 84 -17.70 -3.87 5.13
C PHE A 84 -18.18 -4.56 6.41
N PRO A 85 -18.09 -3.90 7.58
CA PRO A 85 -18.58 -4.48 8.83
C PRO A 85 -20.08 -4.73 8.75
N ASN A 86 -20.53 -5.89 9.22
CA ASN A 86 -21.90 -6.37 9.08
C ASN A 86 -22.42 -6.34 7.63
N SER A 87 -21.53 -6.43 6.64
CA SER A 87 -21.83 -6.28 5.21
C SER A 87 -22.48 -4.93 4.86
N SER A 88 -22.16 -3.88 5.63
CA SER A 88 -22.66 -2.52 5.44
C SER A 88 -21.57 -1.58 4.92
N ILE A 89 -21.98 -0.63 4.07
CA ILE A 89 -21.13 0.50 3.65
C ILE A 89 -20.86 1.46 4.81
N LEU A 90 -21.77 1.52 5.79
CA LEU A 90 -21.60 2.36 6.96
C LEU A 90 -20.51 1.76 7.85
N GLY A 91 -19.43 2.51 8.00
CA GLY A 91 -18.24 2.05 8.71
C GLY A 91 -17.31 1.20 7.87
N ALA A 92 -17.40 1.24 6.53
CA ALA A 92 -16.43 0.57 5.67
C ALA A 92 -15.03 1.20 5.84
N GLU A 93 -13.99 0.36 5.76
CA GLU A 93 -12.60 0.74 6.07
C GLU A 93 -11.63 0.04 5.12
N TRP A 94 -10.53 0.71 4.80
CA TRP A 94 -9.47 0.17 3.95
C TRP A 94 -8.38 -0.51 4.76
N PHE A 95 -7.92 -1.64 4.24
CA PHE A 95 -6.68 -2.30 4.66
C PHE A 95 -5.75 -2.35 3.46
N ILE A 96 -4.52 -1.86 3.62
CA ILE A 96 -3.52 -1.89 2.55
C ILE A 96 -3.01 -3.31 2.38
N GLY A 97 -2.89 -3.78 1.15
CA GLY A 97 -2.43 -5.10 0.79
C GLY A 97 -3.55 -6.09 0.43
N ILE A 98 -3.18 -7.35 0.29
CA ILE A 98 -4.02 -8.50 -0.03
C ILE A 98 -3.99 -9.53 1.12
N PRO A 99 -5.09 -10.22 1.42
CA PRO A 99 -5.06 -11.36 2.35
C PRO A 99 -4.23 -12.48 1.74
N VAL A 100 -3.25 -13.01 2.49
CA VAL A 100 -2.33 -14.04 1.95
C VAL A 100 -3.01 -15.37 1.59
N ASN A 101 -4.24 -15.57 2.07
CA ASN A 101 -5.07 -16.73 1.78
C ASN A 101 -6.13 -16.45 0.71
N PHE A 102 -6.07 -15.32 -0.01
CA PHE A 102 -7.05 -14.96 -1.04
C PHE A 102 -7.28 -16.11 -2.06
N PRO A 103 -8.54 -16.50 -2.37
CA PRO A 103 -9.82 -15.93 -1.93
C PRO A 103 -10.42 -16.59 -0.66
N GLY A 104 -9.68 -16.54 0.45
CA GLY A 104 -10.09 -17.08 1.76
C GLY A 104 -10.68 -16.03 2.71
N MET A 105 -10.95 -16.47 3.95
CA MET A 105 -11.49 -15.60 5.00
C MET A 105 -10.52 -14.49 5.40
N PHE A 106 -11.00 -13.26 5.50
CA PHE A 106 -10.21 -12.10 5.91
C PHE A 106 -10.28 -11.84 7.41
N TYR A 107 -9.11 -11.82 8.05
CA TYR A 107 -8.96 -11.63 9.50
C TYR A 107 -8.30 -10.29 9.88
N GLY A 108 -8.16 -9.33 8.96
CA GLY A 108 -7.56 -8.02 9.24
C GLY A 108 -6.04 -7.93 8.99
N TYR A 109 -5.41 -9.00 8.51
CA TYR A 109 -3.97 -9.03 8.19
C TYR A 109 -3.74 -9.23 6.69
N THR A 110 -2.84 -8.43 6.13
CA THR A 110 -2.58 -8.34 4.69
C THR A 110 -1.09 -8.34 4.42
N THR A 111 -0.68 -8.77 3.23
CA THR A 111 0.65 -8.54 2.69
C THR A 111 0.57 -7.66 1.45
N SER A 112 1.68 -7.18 0.93
CA SER A 112 1.74 -6.62 -0.43
C SER A 112 2.55 -7.56 -1.31
N ASP A 113 2.19 -7.62 -2.60
CA ASP A 113 2.93 -8.31 -3.66
C ASP A 113 3.31 -7.33 -4.81
N ALA A 114 3.21 -6.02 -4.55
CA ALA A 114 3.35 -4.98 -5.56
C ALA A 114 4.31 -3.87 -5.08
N ASP A 115 4.00 -2.59 -5.28
CA ASP A 115 4.99 -1.52 -5.07
C ASP A 115 5.41 -1.32 -3.62
N ILE A 116 4.53 -1.56 -2.64
CA ILE A 116 4.92 -1.51 -1.22
C ILE A 116 5.87 -2.67 -0.91
N ALA A 117 5.61 -3.88 -1.40
CA ALA A 117 6.52 -5.01 -1.21
C ALA A 117 7.89 -4.77 -1.86
N LYS A 118 7.89 -4.20 -3.07
CA LYS A 118 9.11 -3.80 -3.76
C LYS A 118 9.84 -2.70 -2.99
N ALA A 119 9.11 -1.75 -2.40
CA ALA A 119 9.66 -0.71 -1.54
C ALA A 119 10.38 -1.32 -0.33
N MET A 120 9.67 -2.12 0.47
CA MET A 120 10.23 -2.71 1.69
C MET A 120 11.28 -3.79 1.42
N GLY A 121 11.30 -4.34 0.20
CA GLY A 121 12.30 -5.32 -0.27
C GLY A 121 13.38 -4.70 -1.14
N ALA A 122 13.21 -4.81 -2.47
CA ALA A 122 14.23 -4.50 -3.46
C ALA A 122 14.69 -3.03 -3.46
N MET A 123 13.76 -2.07 -3.37
CA MET A 123 14.12 -0.65 -3.33
C MET A 123 14.98 -0.35 -2.10
N THR A 124 14.66 -0.93 -0.95
CA THR A 124 15.42 -0.73 0.30
C THR A 124 16.87 -1.18 0.14
N VAL A 125 17.09 -2.35 -0.46
CA VAL A 125 18.43 -2.89 -0.75
C VAL A 125 19.17 -1.99 -1.75
N ILE A 126 18.52 -1.62 -2.86
CA ILE A 126 19.11 -0.77 -3.91
C ILE A 126 19.47 0.64 -3.38
N ALA A 127 18.62 1.20 -2.51
CA ALA A 127 18.88 2.49 -1.87
C ALA A 127 20.10 2.45 -0.93
N GLY A 128 20.47 1.25 -0.45
CA GLY A 128 21.51 1.02 0.54
C GLY A 128 21.02 1.23 1.97
N TYR A 129 19.74 0.95 2.25
CA TYR A 129 19.14 1.00 3.57
C TYR A 129 18.97 -0.42 4.14
N ASN A 130 18.72 -0.51 5.45
CA ASN A 130 18.41 -1.78 6.09
C ASN A 130 16.89 -2.05 6.04
N GLN A 131 16.47 -3.27 5.71
CA GLN A 131 15.06 -3.67 5.70
C GLN A 131 14.40 -3.53 7.08
N THR A 132 15.16 -3.72 8.16
CA THR A 132 14.66 -3.52 9.52
C THR A 132 14.34 -2.06 9.83
N ASP A 133 14.81 -1.12 9.02
CA ASP A 133 14.43 0.28 9.16
C ASP A 133 12.97 0.50 8.79
N TYR A 134 12.37 -0.39 7.97
CA TYR A 134 11.02 -0.26 7.43
C TYR A 134 10.06 -1.36 7.92
N ILE A 135 10.56 -2.58 8.15
CA ILE A 135 9.77 -3.72 8.64
C ILE A 135 10.15 -4.06 10.08
N ASN A 136 9.14 -4.17 10.93
CA ASN A 136 9.21 -4.60 12.32
C ASN A 136 8.84 -6.09 12.46
N VAL A 137 9.81 -6.97 12.20
CA VAL A 137 9.62 -8.43 12.37
C VAL A 137 9.32 -8.84 13.82
N THR A 138 9.74 -8.02 14.80
CA THR A 138 9.42 -8.27 16.22
C THR A 138 7.93 -8.12 16.47
N LEU A 139 7.28 -7.12 15.87
CA LEU A 139 5.83 -6.93 15.96
C LEU A 139 5.08 -8.17 15.49
N VAL A 140 5.47 -8.74 14.33
CA VAL A 140 4.86 -9.98 13.81
C VAL A 140 4.95 -11.10 14.84
N ARG A 141 6.13 -11.32 15.41
CA ARG A 141 6.38 -12.36 16.42
C ARG A 141 5.53 -12.13 17.68
N GLU A 142 5.45 -10.90 18.15
CA GLU A 142 4.65 -10.53 19.33
C GLU A 142 3.15 -10.75 19.08
N THR A 143 2.65 -10.44 17.88
CA THR A 143 1.25 -10.66 17.50
C THR A 143 0.89 -12.14 17.44
N VAL A 144 1.78 -13.02 16.98
CA VAL A 144 1.48 -14.47 16.86
C VAL A 144 1.67 -15.25 18.16
N GLN A 145 2.48 -14.74 19.09
CA GLN A 145 2.84 -15.48 20.31
C GLN A 145 1.62 -15.95 21.14
N PRO A 146 0.55 -15.15 21.32
CA PRO A 146 -0.64 -15.61 22.02
C PRO A 146 -1.32 -16.81 21.35
N ILE A 147 -1.36 -16.85 20.01
CA ILE A 147 -1.94 -17.96 19.24
C ILE A 147 -1.11 -19.23 19.44
N ILE A 148 0.22 -19.10 19.32
CA ILE A 148 1.16 -20.21 19.52
C ILE A 148 1.00 -20.80 20.93
N ASN A 149 0.86 -19.94 21.95
CA ASN A 149 0.66 -20.38 23.33
C ASN A 149 -0.62 -21.20 23.49
N VAL A 150 -1.73 -20.78 22.85
CA VAL A 150 -2.98 -21.55 22.86
C VAL A 150 -2.80 -22.90 22.18
N LEU A 151 -2.24 -22.93 20.96
CA LEU A 151 -2.06 -24.15 20.17
C LEU A 151 -1.15 -25.18 20.86
N ASN A 152 -0.14 -24.72 21.61
CA ASN A 152 0.78 -25.60 22.34
C ASN A 152 0.30 -25.98 23.75
N SER A 153 -0.80 -25.40 24.23
CA SER A 153 -1.32 -25.67 25.57
C SER A 153 -2.17 -26.94 25.61
N SER A 154 -2.35 -27.50 26.81
CA SER A 154 -3.30 -28.60 27.03
C SER A 154 -4.76 -28.21 26.76
N LEU A 155 -5.07 -26.90 26.65
CA LEU A 155 -6.37 -26.39 26.25
C LEU A 155 -6.67 -26.70 24.78
N ALA A 156 -5.66 -26.75 23.89
CA ALA A 156 -5.86 -27.03 22.47
C ALA A 156 -6.60 -28.37 22.24
N ALA A 157 -6.27 -29.38 23.05
CA ALA A 157 -6.93 -30.70 23.00
C ALA A 157 -8.41 -30.68 23.40
N GLN A 158 -8.88 -29.60 24.04
CA GLN A 158 -10.27 -29.42 24.50
C GLN A 158 -11.09 -28.54 23.55
N LEU A 159 -10.45 -27.89 22.57
CA LEU A 159 -11.12 -27.03 21.61
C LEU A 159 -11.70 -27.83 20.44
N PRO A 160 -12.81 -27.38 19.83
CA PRO A 160 -13.32 -27.97 18.61
C PRO A 160 -12.28 -27.94 17.48
N PRO A 161 -12.20 -28.97 16.61
CA PRO A 161 -11.26 -29.00 15.50
C PRO A 161 -11.33 -27.78 14.58
N SER A 162 -12.54 -27.26 14.33
CA SER A 162 -12.76 -26.04 13.53
C SER A 162 -12.12 -24.79 14.13
N THR A 163 -12.04 -24.71 15.47
CA THR A 163 -11.41 -23.60 16.19
C THR A 163 -9.89 -23.68 16.05
N ILE A 164 -9.31 -24.88 16.14
CA ILE A 164 -7.88 -25.11 15.90
C ILE A 164 -7.51 -24.71 14.47
N SER A 165 -8.27 -25.16 13.47
CA SER A 165 -8.01 -24.77 12.06
C SER A 165 -8.10 -23.26 11.84
N SER A 166 -9.00 -22.56 12.54
CA SER A 166 -9.09 -21.09 12.49
C SER A 166 -7.85 -20.41 13.07
N TYR A 167 -7.33 -20.93 14.20
CA TYR A 167 -6.08 -20.42 14.78
C TYR A 167 -4.87 -20.68 13.88
N GLU A 168 -4.77 -21.85 13.26
CA GLU A 168 -3.70 -22.17 12.31
C GLU A 168 -3.76 -21.28 11.06
N ALA A 169 -4.95 -21.05 10.50
CA ALA A 169 -5.13 -20.14 9.38
C ALA A 169 -4.72 -18.70 9.73
N LEU A 170 -5.15 -18.21 10.90
CA LEU A 170 -4.78 -16.88 11.39
C LEU A 170 -3.27 -16.75 11.65
N LEU A 171 -2.65 -17.77 12.26
CA LEU A 171 -1.21 -17.82 12.49
C LEU A 171 -0.44 -17.68 11.16
N ASN A 172 -0.80 -18.48 10.15
CA ASN A 172 -0.19 -18.43 8.82
C ASN A 172 -0.38 -17.05 8.18
N GLN A 173 -1.54 -16.43 8.35
CA GLN A 173 -1.83 -15.12 7.78
C GLN A 173 -0.96 -14.01 8.37
N ILE A 174 -0.82 -13.97 9.70
CA ILE A 174 -0.01 -12.98 10.39
C ILE A 174 1.48 -13.17 10.06
N GLN A 175 1.97 -14.41 10.07
CA GLN A 175 3.38 -14.71 9.74
C GLN A 175 3.76 -14.27 8.33
N SER A 176 2.82 -14.37 7.39
CA SER A 176 3.03 -14.02 5.98
C SER A 176 2.83 -12.52 5.69
N ALA A 177 2.29 -11.75 6.64
CA ALA A 177 2.01 -10.32 6.52
C ALA A 177 3.22 -9.41 6.85
N SER A 178 4.44 -9.95 6.89
CA SER A 178 5.64 -9.22 7.35
C SER A 178 5.90 -7.89 6.62
N VAL A 179 5.57 -7.81 5.33
CA VAL A 179 5.74 -6.60 4.49
C VAL A 179 4.94 -5.41 5.03
N THR A 180 3.80 -5.65 5.68
CA THR A 180 2.94 -4.58 6.23
C THR A 180 3.20 -4.33 7.71
N ALA A 181 4.10 -5.06 8.36
CA ALA A 181 4.50 -4.82 9.75
C ALA A 181 5.42 -3.59 9.84
N TRP A 182 4.87 -2.40 9.58
CA TRP A 182 5.65 -1.19 9.36
C TRP A 182 6.27 -0.60 10.63
N THR A 183 7.48 -0.07 10.49
CA THR A 183 8.09 0.86 11.45
C THR A 183 7.59 2.30 11.19
N PRO A 184 7.86 3.26 12.09
CA PRO A 184 7.60 4.67 11.83
C PRO A 184 8.24 5.22 10.56
N ARG A 185 9.36 4.63 10.09
CA ARG A 185 10.01 5.08 8.85
C ARG A 185 9.21 4.70 7.62
N ALA A 186 8.61 3.50 7.59
CA ALA A 186 7.73 3.09 6.50
C ALA A 186 6.48 3.98 6.43
N TYR A 187 5.85 4.30 7.57
CA TYR A 187 4.72 5.25 7.61
C TYR A 187 5.08 6.65 7.07
N ASN A 188 6.34 7.08 7.22
CA ASN A 188 6.83 8.38 6.73
C ASN A 188 7.38 8.35 5.28
N SER A 189 7.28 7.20 4.60
CA SER A 189 7.73 7.07 3.21
C SER A 189 6.68 7.62 2.24
N LEU A 190 7.13 8.15 1.10
CA LEU A 190 6.27 8.70 0.05
C LEU A 190 5.32 7.63 -0.48
N ILE A 191 5.81 6.42 -0.75
CA ILE A 191 4.98 5.35 -1.31
C ILE A 191 3.83 4.98 -0.38
N VAL A 192 4.07 4.84 0.93
CA VAL A 192 3.03 4.56 1.91
C VAL A 192 2.06 5.74 2.02
N SER A 193 2.58 6.96 2.06
CA SER A 193 1.76 8.17 2.12
C SER A 193 0.80 8.30 0.92
N MET A 194 1.29 7.98 -0.29
CA MET A 194 0.49 7.97 -1.52
C MET A 194 -0.66 6.96 -1.46
N PHE A 195 -0.43 5.74 -0.97
CA PHE A 195 -1.50 4.76 -0.84
C PHE A 195 -2.49 5.10 0.28
N VAL A 196 -2.01 5.60 1.43
CA VAL A 196 -2.89 6.01 2.53
C VAL A 196 -3.79 7.16 2.10
N GLU A 197 -3.24 8.25 1.55
CA GLU A 197 -4.03 9.39 1.08
C GLU A 197 -4.94 9.00 -0.12
N GLY A 198 -4.43 8.22 -1.07
CA GLY A 198 -5.20 7.76 -2.23
C GLY A 198 -6.42 6.93 -1.83
N LEU A 199 -6.28 6.03 -0.86
CA LEU A 199 -7.41 5.26 -0.32
C LEU A 199 -8.35 6.14 0.49
N GLN A 200 -7.83 7.06 1.32
CA GLN A 200 -8.65 8.01 2.09
C GLN A 200 -9.49 8.93 1.19
N ALA A 201 -8.98 9.29 0.01
CA ALA A 201 -9.71 10.10 -0.97
C ALA A 201 -10.97 9.42 -1.53
N THR A 202 -11.15 8.11 -1.32
CA THR A 202 -12.39 7.38 -1.65
C THR A 202 -13.50 7.58 -0.62
N GLY A 203 -13.21 8.23 0.51
CA GLY A 203 -14.18 8.54 1.58
C GLY A 203 -14.18 7.59 2.77
N PHE A 204 -13.27 6.61 2.81
CA PHE A 204 -13.15 5.64 3.91
C PHE A 204 -11.80 5.76 4.64
N PRO A 205 -11.76 5.55 5.96
CA PRO A 205 -10.51 5.55 6.71
C PRO A 205 -9.64 4.35 6.32
N VAL A 206 -8.33 4.47 6.53
CA VAL A 206 -7.37 3.38 6.38
C VAL A 206 -6.97 2.87 7.75
N VAL A 207 -7.04 1.56 7.94
CA VAL A 207 -6.64 0.89 9.17
C VAL A 207 -5.13 0.64 9.15
N ALA A 208 -4.46 1.00 10.25
CA ALA A 208 -3.05 0.74 10.42
C ALA A 208 -2.78 -0.78 10.50
N PRO A 209 -1.85 -1.32 9.70
CA PRO A 209 -1.47 -2.73 9.79
C PRO A 209 -1.14 -3.19 11.21
N PHE A 210 -1.46 -4.44 11.53
CA PHE A 210 -1.16 -5.08 12.83
C PHE A 210 -1.82 -4.43 14.07
N THR A 211 -2.77 -3.52 13.88
CA THR A 211 -3.51 -2.91 15.01
C THR A 211 -4.87 -3.55 15.28
N VAL A 212 -5.32 -4.45 14.42
CA VAL A 212 -6.50 -5.27 14.66
C VAL A 212 -6.19 -6.27 15.77
N PRO A 213 -7.00 -6.34 16.84
CA PRO A 213 -6.85 -7.33 17.89
C PRO A 213 -7.13 -8.73 17.33
N LEU A 214 -6.58 -9.74 17.99
CA LEU A 214 -6.86 -11.12 17.61
C LEU A 214 -8.35 -11.42 17.79
N PRO A 215 -9.04 -11.96 16.77
CA PRO A 215 -10.47 -12.24 16.82
C PRO A 215 -10.82 -13.10 18.03
N THR A 216 -11.77 -12.62 18.84
CA THR A 216 -12.38 -13.42 19.91
C THR A 216 -13.70 -14.02 19.46
N GLN A 217 -14.21 -15.05 20.16
CA GLN A 217 -15.51 -15.67 19.80
C GLN A 217 -16.69 -14.68 19.82
N ASN A 218 -16.55 -13.54 20.48
CA ASN A 218 -17.60 -12.55 20.67
C ASN A 218 -17.39 -11.27 19.83
N GLU A 219 -16.38 -11.23 18.96
CA GLU A 219 -16.16 -10.09 18.09
C GLU A 219 -17.02 -10.17 16.84
N PHE A 220 -17.82 -9.12 16.64
CA PHE A 220 -18.76 -9.01 15.52
C PHE A 220 -18.20 -8.15 14.37
N ALA A 221 -17.00 -7.60 14.51
CA ALA A 221 -16.32 -6.81 13.48
C ALA A 221 -14.83 -6.66 13.78
N LEU A 222 -14.00 -6.55 12.73
CA LEU A 222 -12.61 -6.13 12.86
C LEU A 222 -12.52 -4.69 13.41
N GLN A 223 -11.65 -4.46 14.40
CA GLN A 223 -11.46 -3.14 15.02
C GLN A 223 -9.97 -2.76 15.08
N GLY A 224 -9.48 -2.04 14.06
CA GLY A 224 -8.10 -1.55 14.06
C GLY A 224 -8.00 -0.05 14.36
N TYR A 225 -6.77 0.41 14.60
CA TYR A 225 -6.46 1.82 14.73
C TYR A 225 -6.56 2.49 13.35
N LYS A 226 -7.37 3.56 13.27
CA LYS A 226 -7.52 4.34 12.04
C LYS A 226 -6.36 5.32 11.92
N LEU A 227 -5.69 5.29 10.78
CA LEU A 227 -4.65 6.26 10.47
C LEU A 227 -5.25 7.66 10.36
N PRO A 228 -4.53 8.70 10.82
CA PRO A 228 -4.93 10.08 10.56
C PRO A 228 -4.94 10.35 9.05
N ASN A 229 -5.68 11.38 8.64
CA ASN A 229 -5.69 11.80 7.24
C ASN A 229 -4.30 12.27 6.82
N VAL A 230 -3.81 11.72 5.71
CA VAL A 230 -2.56 12.14 5.06
C VAL A 230 -2.89 13.15 3.98
N TYR A 231 -2.11 14.22 3.91
CA TYR A 231 -2.22 15.24 2.88
C TYR A 231 -0.84 15.58 2.35
N LEU A 232 -0.48 15.04 1.19
CA LEU A 232 0.79 15.36 0.55
C LEU A 232 0.72 16.77 -0.03
N GLN A 233 1.74 17.59 0.22
CA GLN A 233 1.77 18.99 -0.22
C GLN A 233 2.25 19.13 -1.66
N TYR A 234 3.31 18.41 -2.02
CA TYR A 234 3.96 18.53 -3.33
C TYR A 234 3.46 17.49 -4.34
N PHE A 235 2.82 16.42 -3.87
CA PHE A 235 2.26 15.39 -4.73
C PHE A 235 0.76 15.32 -4.50
N LYS A 236 -0.05 15.66 -5.51
CA LYS A 236 -1.52 15.61 -5.39
C LYS A 236 -2.09 14.43 -6.15
N PRO A 237 -3.01 13.65 -5.57
CA PRO A 237 -3.66 12.57 -6.31
C PRO A 237 -4.51 13.19 -7.43
N VAL A 238 -4.35 12.67 -8.64
CA VAL A 238 -5.11 13.09 -9.82
C VAL A 238 -6.05 11.99 -10.30
N LEU A 239 -5.67 10.74 -10.09
CA LEU A 239 -6.44 9.57 -10.46
C LEU A 239 -6.18 8.45 -9.46
N ILE A 240 -7.26 7.84 -8.98
CA ILE A 240 -7.26 6.62 -8.17
C ILE A 240 -8.15 5.62 -8.90
N GLU A 241 -7.54 4.57 -9.43
CA GLU A 241 -8.28 3.49 -10.09
C GLU A 241 -8.38 2.28 -9.17
N LEU A 242 -9.60 1.77 -9.02
CA LEU A 242 -9.92 0.58 -8.24
C LEU A 242 -10.38 -0.52 -9.18
N TYR A 243 -9.59 -1.58 -9.31
CA TYR A 243 -9.93 -2.77 -10.07
C TYR A 243 -10.32 -3.91 -9.13
N PRO A 244 -11.61 -4.29 -9.03
CA PRO A 244 -12.04 -5.33 -8.10
C PRO A 244 -11.55 -6.71 -8.55
N LEU A 245 -10.82 -7.40 -7.68
CA LEU A 245 -10.39 -8.78 -7.88
C LEU A 245 -11.44 -9.80 -7.44
N GLY A 246 -12.22 -9.48 -6.42
CA GLY A 246 -13.29 -10.35 -5.93
C GLY A 246 -13.76 -10.02 -4.53
N GLN A 247 -14.95 -10.53 -4.20
CA GLN A 247 -15.51 -10.49 -2.85
C GLN A 247 -15.08 -11.71 -2.05
N ILE A 248 -14.76 -11.51 -0.78
CA ILE A 248 -14.35 -12.55 0.16
C ILE A 248 -15.11 -12.41 1.48
N PRO A 249 -15.32 -13.50 2.24
CA PRO A 249 -15.86 -13.41 3.59
C PRO A 249 -14.83 -12.74 4.53
N ALA A 250 -15.31 -11.98 5.52
CA ALA A 250 -14.47 -11.38 6.56
C ALA A 250 -15.05 -11.69 7.95
N VAL A 251 -14.20 -11.69 8.98
CA VAL A 251 -14.69 -11.77 10.37
C VAL A 251 -15.65 -10.60 10.61
N GLY A 252 -16.91 -10.92 10.92
CA GLY A 252 -17.92 -9.89 11.22
C GLY A 252 -18.43 -9.11 10.00
N GLY A 253 -18.21 -9.58 8.77
CA GLY A 253 -18.69 -8.87 7.58
C GLY A 253 -18.28 -9.49 6.26
N ALA A 254 -18.13 -8.64 5.26
CA ALA A 254 -17.62 -9.01 3.94
C ALA A 254 -16.50 -8.05 3.54
N ALA A 255 -15.69 -8.45 2.57
CA ALA A 255 -14.63 -7.60 2.04
C ALA A 255 -14.56 -7.73 0.52
N THR A 256 -14.10 -6.67 -0.13
CA THR A 256 -13.76 -6.70 -1.56
C THR A 256 -12.28 -6.37 -1.71
N VAL A 257 -11.56 -7.21 -2.45
CA VAL A 257 -10.14 -7.00 -2.75
C VAL A 257 -10.03 -6.24 -4.06
N TYR A 258 -9.16 -5.25 -4.09
CA TYR A 258 -8.87 -4.41 -5.25
C TYR A 258 -7.39 -4.44 -5.58
N VAL A 259 -7.06 -4.39 -6.87
CA VAL A 259 -5.83 -3.72 -7.31
C VAL A 259 -6.13 -2.23 -7.33
N VAL A 260 -5.23 -1.45 -6.76
CA VAL A 260 -5.35 -0.01 -6.61
C VAL A 260 -4.19 0.63 -7.36
N VAL A 261 -4.51 1.46 -8.34
CA VAL A 261 -3.53 2.31 -9.03
C VAL A 261 -3.71 3.73 -8.53
N VAL A 262 -2.63 4.33 -8.05
CA VAL A 262 -2.60 5.74 -7.67
C VAL A 262 -1.72 6.52 -8.64
N VAL A 263 -2.25 7.63 -9.14
CA VAL A 263 -1.52 8.58 -9.98
C VAL A 263 -1.49 9.92 -9.26
N TYR A 264 -0.29 10.40 -9.03
CA TYR A 264 -0.01 11.64 -8.34
C TYR A 264 0.68 12.62 -9.28
N GLN A 265 0.32 13.90 -9.23
CA GLN A 265 1.01 14.96 -9.97
C GLN A 265 1.93 15.74 -9.04
N PHE A 266 3.13 16.05 -9.52
CA PHE A 266 4.06 16.94 -8.83
C PHE A 266 3.66 18.40 -9.04
N VAL A 267 3.33 19.09 -7.96
CA VAL A 267 2.77 20.45 -7.95
C VAL A 267 3.33 21.28 -6.80
N GLU A 268 3.19 22.60 -6.89
CA GLU A 268 3.49 23.51 -5.79
C GLU A 268 2.41 23.40 -4.69
N PRO A 269 2.73 23.62 -3.39
CA PRO A 269 1.80 23.36 -2.29
C PRO A 269 0.46 24.08 -2.34
N TRP A 270 0.41 25.25 -3.01
CA TRP A 270 -0.81 26.04 -3.18
C TRP A 270 -1.69 25.58 -4.35
N VAL A 271 -1.22 24.64 -5.17
CA VAL A 271 -1.99 24.11 -6.29
C VAL A 271 -3.01 23.11 -5.77
N VAL A 272 -4.27 23.35 -6.11
CA VAL A 272 -5.38 22.47 -5.78
C VAL A 272 -5.65 21.55 -6.95
N VAL A 273 -5.66 20.24 -6.69
CA VAL A 273 -6.07 19.23 -7.65
C VAL A 273 -7.14 18.35 -7.00
N THR A 274 -8.22 18.10 -7.73
CA THR A 274 -9.29 17.18 -7.28
C THR A 274 -9.03 15.81 -7.88
N PRO A 275 -8.85 14.75 -7.06
CA PRO A 275 -8.63 13.41 -7.59
C PRO A 275 -9.89 12.89 -8.29
N GLN A 276 -9.70 12.22 -9.42
CA GLN A 276 -10.73 11.38 -10.01
C GLN A 276 -10.65 9.98 -9.41
N VAL A 277 -11.75 9.50 -8.82
CA VAL A 277 -11.84 8.11 -8.33
C VAL A 277 -12.65 7.31 -9.33
N VAL A 278 -12.05 6.27 -9.89
CA VAL A 278 -12.65 5.41 -10.91
C VAL A 278 -12.66 3.97 -10.41
N THR A 279 -13.83 3.34 -10.35
CA THR A 279 -13.93 1.89 -10.12
C THR A 279 -14.16 1.20 -11.46
N LEU A 280 -13.22 0.37 -11.87
CA LEU A 280 -13.26 -0.35 -13.14
C LEU A 280 -14.21 -1.54 -13.06
N ASN A 281 -14.88 -1.84 -14.18
CA ASN A 281 -15.74 -3.00 -14.29
C ASN A 281 -14.92 -4.18 -14.85
N PRO A 282 -14.79 -5.31 -14.14
CA PRO A 282 -13.99 -6.45 -14.59
C PRO A 282 -14.53 -7.14 -15.86
N GLN A 283 -15.70 -6.72 -16.37
CA GLN A 283 -16.29 -7.20 -17.63
C GLN A 283 -15.89 -6.38 -18.87
N ARG A 284 -14.95 -5.42 -18.74
CA ARG A 284 -14.46 -4.59 -19.86
C ARG A 284 -12.95 -4.57 -19.94
#